data_AF-A0A8T1TZF0-F1
#
_entry.id   AF-A0A8T1TZF0-F1
#
_cell.length_a   1.000
_cell.length_b   1.000
_cell.length_c   1.000
_cell.angle_alpha   90.00
_cell.angle_beta   90.00
_cell.angle_gamma   90.00
#
_symmetry.space_group_name_H-M   'P 1'
#
loop_
_entity.id
_entity.type
_entity.pdbx_description
1 polymer ?
#
loop_
_entity_poly.entity_id
_entity_poly.type
_entity_poly.pdbx_seq_one_letter_code
_entity_poly.pdbx_strand_id
1 'polypeptide(L)'
;IPKVKKPPSKKTPSSKKKPRLTDRERGKIEGLQEAGLSARPIAKKTGRCVQTVRGVVASVNSSRDCTKPAKTLGRAPALFDRKTHRLVQAAAKGDLSAAKLKEELILSAKVRTIQRTLARVDWLVYAKMVNTLPLKVEDMLTRKAWEGVTLLRKDAGAVWESIIFSDEKKWNLDGPGGFQHYWRDLRKPPSYTKRRQAGGGSVMVWAAFSARGKSPLVVLTGGRTQMTTSILCSIISSVTGLHTSGYT
;
A
#
# COMPACT_ATOMS: atom_id res chain seq x y z
N ILE A 1 -15.06 -52.94 18.78
CA ILE A 1 -15.99 -51.86 19.24
C ILE A 1 -15.19 -50.57 19.40
N PRO A 2 -15.44 -49.50 18.62
CA PRO A 2 -14.66 -48.28 18.73
C PRO A 2 -15.09 -47.48 19.97
N LYS A 3 -14.12 -46.98 20.75
CA LYS A 3 -14.37 -46.15 21.94
C LYS A 3 -14.94 -44.79 21.51
N VAL A 4 -16.21 -44.56 21.77
CA VAL A 4 -16.88 -43.26 21.59
C VAL A 4 -16.27 -42.26 22.57
N LYS A 5 -15.55 -41.25 22.05
CA LYS A 5 -15.05 -40.13 22.87
C LYS A 5 -16.25 -39.29 23.31
N LYS A 6 -16.46 -39.19 24.63
CA LYS A 6 -17.44 -38.27 25.23
C LYS A 6 -17.12 -36.84 24.77
N PRO A 7 -18.09 -36.07 24.24
CA PRO A 7 -17.84 -34.69 23.84
C PRO A 7 -17.47 -33.84 25.06
N PRO A 8 -16.61 -32.81 24.90
CA PRO A 8 -16.23 -31.93 26.01
C PRO A 8 -17.46 -31.21 26.52
N SER A 9 -17.65 -31.24 27.84
CA SER A 9 -18.73 -30.51 28.50
C SER A 9 -18.57 -29.00 28.22
N LYS A 10 -19.59 -28.40 27.59
CA LYS A 10 -19.65 -26.94 27.44
C LYS A 10 -19.74 -26.34 28.85
N LYS A 11 -18.66 -25.75 29.35
CA LYS A 11 -18.72 -24.87 30.53
C LYS A 11 -19.67 -23.71 30.19
N THR A 12 -20.84 -23.69 30.79
CA THR A 12 -21.73 -22.52 30.78
C THR A 12 -20.98 -21.34 31.42
N PRO A 13 -20.95 -20.16 30.78
CA PRO A 13 -20.32 -18.99 31.39
C PRO A 13 -21.07 -18.64 32.68
N SER A 14 -20.35 -18.54 33.79
CA SER A 14 -20.95 -18.15 35.07
C SER A 14 -21.54 -16.74 34.96
N SER A 15 -22.86 -16.65 35.10
CA SER A 15 -23.68 -15.45 34.90
C SER A 15 -23.53 -14.36 35.98
N LYS A 16 -22.41 -14.31 36.70
CA LYS A 16 -22.34 -13.57 37.98
C LYS A 16 -22.09 -12.07 37.87
N LYS A 17 -21.93 -11.48 36.67
CA LYS A 17 -21.70 -10.04 36.52
C LYS A 17 -22.87 -9.38 35.77
N LYS A 18 -23.64 -8.56 36.49
CA LYS A 18 -24.66 -7.69 35.90
C LYS A 18 -24.01 -6.66 34.96
N PRO A 19 -24.71 -6.24 33.88
CA PRO A 19 -24.22 -5.21 32.97
C PRO A 19 -23.94 -3.90 33.70
N ARG A 20 -23.15 -3.01 33.07
CA ARG A 20 -22.85 -1.67 33.62
C ARG A 20 -24.14 -0.91 33.93
N LEU A 21 -24.08 0.00 34.90
CA LEU A 21 -25.24 0.86 35.21
C LEU A 21 -25.55 1.71 33.99
N THR A 22 -26.84 1.77 33.67
CA THR A 22 -27.37 2.76 32.73
C THR A 22 -27.56 4.11 33.43
N ASP A 23 -27.58 5.20 32.66
CA ASP A 23 -27.76 6.55 33.21
C ASP A 23 -29.11 6.68 33.94
N ARG A 24 -30.15 6.02 33.42
CA ARG A 24 -31.47 5.95 34.07
C ARG A 24 -31.45 5.23 35.42
N GLU A 25 -30.72 4.11 35.52
CA GLU A 25 -30.56 3.40 36.80
C GLU A 25 -29.74 4.21 37.79
N ARG A 26 -28.76 4.97 37.29
CA ARG A 26 -27.95 5.88 38.11
C ARG A 26 -28.80 7.01 38.70
N GLY A 27 -29.57 7.71 37.86
CA GLY A 27 -30.49 8.74 38.31
C GLY A 27 -31.56 8.22 39.28
N LYS A 28 -32.01 6.97 39.11
CA LYS A 28 -32.90 6.30 40.08
C LYS A 28 -32.23 6.06 41.43
N ILE A 29 -30.94 5.75 41.47
CA ILE A 29 -30.18 5.58 42.73
C ILE A 29 -29.98 6.93 43.42
N GLU A 30 -29.65 7.97 42.64
CA GLU A 30 -29.44 9.34 43.10
C GLU A 30 -30.73 9.90 43.73
N GLY A 31 -31.86 9.84 43.01
CA GLY A 31 -33.14 10.32 43.54
C GLY A 31 -33.64 9.55 44.78
N LEU A 32 -33.35 8.24 44.89
CA LEU A 32 -33.69 7.48 46.09
C LEU A 32 -32.78 7.82 47.29
N GLN A 33 -31.52 8.22 47.04
CA GLN A 33 -30.63 8.72 48.08
C GLN A 33 -31.09 10.10 48.57
N GLU A 34 -31.46 11.00 47.66
CA GLU A 34 -32.01 12.33 47.99
C GLU A 34 -33.29 12.22 48.84
N ALA A 35 -34.11 11.20 48.58
CA ALA A 35 -35.27 10.86 49.41
C ALA A 35 -34.92 10.25 50.79
N GLY A 36 -33.64 10.21 51.17
CA GLY A 36 -33.19 9.76 52.50
C GLY A 36 -33.07 8.25 52.70
N LEU A 37 -33.21 7.43 51.65
CA LEU A 37 -33.10 5.98 51.79
C LEU A 37 -31.63 5.54 51.94
N SER A 38 -31.38 4.58 52.84
CA SER A 38 -30.06 3.99 52.99
C SER A 38 -29.71 3.02 51.84
N ALA A 39 -28.42 2.75 51.65
CA ALA A 39 -27.92 1.99 50.48
C ALA A 39 -28.46 0.56 50.34
N ARG A 40 -28.86 -0.10 51.44
CA ARG A 40 -29.42 -1.48 51.42
C ARG A 40 -30.85 -1.51 50.85
N PRO A 41 -31.80 -0.66 51.30
CA PRO A 41 -33.09 -0.47 50.66
C PRO A 41 -33.00 -0.11 49.18
N ILE A 42 -32.08 0.80 48.82
CA ILE A 42 -31.87 1.21 47.42
C ILE A 42 -31.42 0.01 46.57
N ALA A 43 -30.47 -0.79 47.07
CA ALA A 43 -30.01 -2.01 46.41
C ALA A 43 -31.15 -3.01 46.16
N LYS A 44 -32.07 -3.20 47.14
CA LYS A 44 -33.24 -4.05 46.98
C LYS A 44 -34.23 -3.50 45.94
N LYS A 45 -34.48 -2.18 45.93
CA LYS A 45 -35.39 -1.51 44.98
C LYS A 45 -34.84 -1.42 43.54
N THR A 46 -33.52 -1.36 43.38
CA THR A 46 -32.86 -1.26 42.07
C THR A 46 -32.36 -2.60 41.56
N GLY A 47 -32.41 -3.65 42.39
CA GLY A 47 -31.86 -4.97 42.07
C GLY A 47 -30.33 -4.95 41.87
N ARG A 48 -29.61 -3.91 42.30
CA ARG A 48 -28.14 -3.83 42.17
C ARG A 48 -27.48 -4.21 43.49
N CYS A 49 -26.20 -4.60 43.45
CA CYS A 49 -25.50 -4.93 44.70
C CYS A 49 -25.23 -3.65 45.51
N VAL A 50 -25.21 -3.79 46.83
CA VAL A 50 -25.03 -2.67 47.77
C VAL A 50 -23.75 -1.89 47.50
N GLN A 51 -22.68 -2.57 47.07
CA GLN A 51 -21.39 -1.95 46.78
C GLN A 51 -21.44 -1.02 45.56
N THR A 52 -22.24 -1.36 44.54
CA THR A 52 -22.46 -0.49 43.39
C THR A 52 -23.25 0.76 43.76
N VAL A 53 -24.28 0.61 44.61
CA VAL A 53 -25.05 1.75 45.14
C VAL A 53 -24.15 2.68 45.96
N ARG A 54 -23.33 2.12 46.87
CA ARG A 54 -22.35 2.91 47.64
C ARG A 54 -21.36 3.64 46.74
N GLY A 55 -20.92 3.01 45.65
CA GLY A 55 -20.03 3.63 44.67
C GLY A 55 -20.66 4.84 43.96
N VAL A 56 -21.94 4.76 43.60
CA VAL A 56 -22.68 5.89 43.01
C VAL A 56 -22.84 7.02 44.04
N VAL A 57 -23.32 6.71 45.24
CA VAL A 57 -23.51 7.70 46.33
C VAL A 57 -22.20 8.40 46.70
N ALA A 58 -21.11 7.65 46.85
CA ALA A 58 -19.79 8.23 47.14
C ALA A 58 -19.32 9.18 46.04
N SER A 59 -19.68 8.90 44.78
CA SER A 59 -19.28 9.72 43.65
C SER A 59 -20.05 11.05 43.55
N VAL A 60 -21.33 11.06 43.92
CA VAL A 60 -22.16 12.27 44.05
C VAL A 60 -21.62 13.17 45.17
N ASN A 61 -21.34 12.58 46.34
CA ASN A 61 -20.84 13.32 47.51
C ASN A 61 -19.42 13.89 47.32
N SER A 62 -18.65 13.36 46.36
CA SER A 62 -17.25 13.78 46.14
C SER A 62 -17.09 14.86 45.06
N SER A 63 -18.19 15.43 44.52
CA SER A 63 -18.18 16.39 43.39
C SER A 63 -17.34 15.94 42.17
N ARG A 64 -17.07 14.62 42.05
CA ARG A 64 -16.36 14.05 40.90
C ARG A 64 -17.39 13.60 39.89
N ASP A 65 -17.51 14.35 38.79
CA ASP A 65 -18.28 13.90 37.64
C ASP A 65 -17.65 12.61 37.09
N CYS A 66 -18.34 11.51 37.36
CA CYS A 66 -17.92 10.14 37.14
C CYS A 66 -18.83 9.46 36.12
N THR A 67 -19.62 10.23 35.38
CA THR A 67 -20.41 9.75 34.22
C THR A 67 -19.52 9.08 33.18
N LYS A 68 -18.22 9.40 33.14
CA LYS A 68 -17.25 8.75 32.26
C LYS A 68 -16.29 7.88 33.09
N PRO A 69 -16.17 6.58 32.79
CA PRO A 69 -15.19 5.74 33.47
C PRO A 69 -13.78 6.28 33.20
N ALA A 70 -12.89 6.11 34.19
CA ALA A 70 -11.47 6.37 33.99
C ALA A 70 -10.99 5.67 32.71
N LYS A 71 -10.26 6.40 31.85
CA LYS A 71 -9.69 5.83 30.63
C LYS A 71 -8.88 4.60 31.01
N THR A 72 -9.35 3.42 30.60
CA THR A 72 -8.59 2.20 30.82
C THR A 72 -7.30 2.34 30.01
N LEU A 73 -6.17 2.42 30.69
CA LEU A 73 -4.88 2.32 30.05
C LEU A 73 -4.83 0.92 29.42
N GLY A 74 -4.90 0.89 28.08
CA GLY A 74 -4.89 -0.35 27.33
C GLY A 74 -3.61 -1.13 27.57
N ARG A 75 -3.53 -2.34 27.00
CA ARG A 75 -2.30 -3.13 27.02
C ARG A 75 -1.13 -2.31 26.47
N ALA A 76 0.01 -2.36 27.16
CA ALA A 76 1.22 -1.69 26.73
C ALA A 76 1.60 -2.10 25.28
N PRO A 77 1.99 -1.15 24.43
CA PRO A 77 2.36 -1.43 23.05
C PRO A 77 3.61 -2.31 22.98
N ALA A 78 3.68 -3.17 21.97
CA ALA A 78 4.82 -4.08 21.76
C ALA A 78 6.11 -3.36 21.31
N LEU A 79 6.01 -2.09 20.91
CA LEU A 79 7.13 -1.23 20.55
C LEU A 79 7.16 -0.05 21.52
N PHE A 80 8.33 0.19 22.11
CA PHE A 80 8.59 1.32 22.99
C PHE A 80 8.97 2.58 22.18
N ASP A 81 8.72 3.75 22.76
CA ASP A 81 8.74 5.04 22.06
C ASP A 81 10.07 5.38 21.36
N ARG A 82 11.20 5.05 21.99
CA ARG A 82 12.52 5.24 21.37
C ARG A 82 12.74 4.33 20.14
N LYS A 83 12.20 3.11 20.17
CA LYS A 83 12.30 2.15 19.06
C LYS A 83 11.34 2.51 17.92
N THR A 84 10.14 3.02 18.24
CA THR A 84 9.22 3.53 17.22
C THR A 84 9.82 4.72 16.50
N HIS A 85 10.45 5.66 17.22
CA HIS A 85 11.08 6.81 16.59
C HIS A 85 12.21 6.42 15.62
N ARG A 86 13.11 5.51 16.04
CA ARG A 86 14.18 4.99 15.17
C ARG A 86 13.62 4.25 13.95
N LEU A 87 12.56 3.47 14.14
CA LEU A 87 11.88 2.76 13.06
C LEU A 87 11.30 3.72 12.01
N VAL A 88 10.62 4.78 12.47
CA VAL A 88 10.03 5.79 11.57
C VAL A 88 11.12 6.55 10.82
N GLN A 89 12.21 6.94 11.49
CA GLN A 89 13.35 7.59 10.84
C GLN A 89 14.01 6.70 9.77
N ALA A 90 14.19 5.41 10.06
CA ALA A 90 14.76 4.46 9.10
C ALA A 90 13.82 4.22 7.91
N ALA A 91 12.51 4.07 8.18
CA ALA A 91 11.51 3.91 7.12
C ALA A 91 11.40 5.14 6.23
N ALA A 92 11.56 6.35 6.78
CA ALA A 92 11.52 7.62 6.03
C ALA A 92 12.70 7.83 5.07
N LYS A 93 13.74 6.98 5.13
CA LYS A 93 14.80 6.94 4.11
C LYS A 93 14.29 6.26 2.83
N GLY A 94 13.40 5.28 2.96
CA GLY A 94 12.74 4.62 1.83
C GLY A 94 13.48 3.42 1.23
N ASP A 95 14.63 3.03 1.81
CA ASP A 95 15.50 2.00 1.21
C ASP A 95 15.11 0.56 1.60
N LEU A 96 14.30 0.41 2.65
CA LEU A 96 14.11 -0.86 3.33
C LEU A 96 12.65 -1.25 3.45
N SER A 97 12.38 -2.55 3.30
CA SER A 97 11.08 -3.14 3.58
C SER A 97 10.86 -3.27 5.09
N ALA A 98 9.61 -3.45 5.51
CA ALA A 98 9.29 -3.68 6.93
C ALA A 98 9.97 -4.93 7.52
N ALA A 99 10.27 -5.94 6.68
CA ALA A 99 11.00 -7.13 7.09
C ALA A 99 12.48 -6.82 7.33
N LYS A 100 13.13 -6.12 6.39
CA LYS A 100 14.53 -5.69 6.54
C LYS A 100 14.70 -4.73 7.73
N LEU A 101 13.77 -3.79 7.92
CA LEU A 101 13.76 -2.89 9.07
C LEU A 101 13.67 -3.64 10.41
N LYS A 102 12.97 -4.79 10.44
CA LYS A 102 12.91 -5.63 11.64
C LYS A 102 14.28 -6.22 11.97
N GLU A 103 14.97 -6.72 10.95
CA GLU A 103 16.29 -7.35 11.06
C GLU A 103 17.36 -6.31 11.47
N GLU A 104 17.45 -5.19 10.76
CA GLU A 104 18.45 -4.15 11.03
C GLU A 104 18.28 -3.50 12.40
N LEU A 105 17.04 -3.24 12.83
CA LEU A 105 16.76 -2.61 14.12
C LEU A 105 16.62 -3.64 15.26
N ILE A 106 16.86 -4.93 14.98
CA ILE A 106 16.79 -6.05 15.92
C ILE A 106 15.50 -5.97 16.76
N LEU A 107 14.36 -5.87 16.06
CA LEU A 107 13.05 -5.71 16.68
C LEU A 107 12.42 -7.07 16.99
N SER A 108 12.04 -7.28 18.25
CA SER A 108 11.28 -8.48 18.67
C SER A 108 9.83 -8.48 18.17
N ALA A 109 9.33 -7.34 17.68
CA ALA A 109 7.96 -7.22 17.19
C ALA A 109 7.75 -7.95 15.86
N LYS A 110 6.50 -8.39 15.62
CA LYS A 110 6.09 -8.97 14.33
C LYS A 110 6.14 -7.91 13.22
N VAL A 111 6.45 -8.32 11.99
CA VAL A 111 6.47 -7.44 10.81
C VAL A 111 5.14 -6.69 10.63
N ARG A 112 4.00 -7.36 10.89
CA ARG A 112 2.67 -6.73 10.85
C ARG A 112 2.53 -5.57 11.84
N THR A 113 3.16 -5.66 13.02
CA THR A 113 3.17 -4.58 14.01
C THR A 113 3.94 -3.38 13.48
N ILE A 114 5.11 -3.61 12.88
CA ILE A 114 5.93 -2.56 12.24
C ILE A 114 5.12 -1.84 11.15
N GLN A 115 4.49 -2.58 10.24
CA GLN A 115 3.66 -2.00 9.18
C GLN A 115 2.51 -1.14 9.74
N ARG A 116 1.84 -1.60 10.80
CA ARG A 116 0.76 -0.84 11.46
C ARG A 116 1.29 0.42 12.14
N THR A 117 2.47 0.35 12.75
CA THR A 117 3.11 1.51 13.37
C THR A 117 3.49 2.55 12.32
N LEU A 118 4.06 2.12 11.19
CA LEU A 118 4.41 3.01 10.08
C LEU A 118 3.16 3.61 9.42
N ALA A 119 2.10 2.82 9.22
CA ALA A 119 0.85 3.30 8.64
C ALA A 119 0.06 4.28 9.52
N ARG A 120 0.41 4.43 10.81
CA ARG A 120 -0.17 5.46 11.70
C ARG A 120 0.50 6.82 11.55
N VAL A 121 1.61 6.90 10.83
CA VAL A 121 2.35 8.15 10.64
C VAL A 121 1.75 8.88 9.43
N ASP A 122 1.17 10.04 9.67
CA ASP A 122 0.38 10.77 8.65
C ASP A 122 1.19 11.15 7.41
N TRP A 123 2.48 11.42 7.57
CA TRP A 123 3.38 11.85 6.48
C TRP A 123 4.11 10.69 5.79
N LEU A 124 3.87 9.43 6.19
CA LEU A 124 4.54 8.26 5.64
C LEU A 124 3.54 7.33 4.95
N VAL A 125 3.76 7.06 3.66
CA VAL A 125 2.85 6.24 2.85
C VAL A 125 3.60 5.11 2.19
N TYR A 126 3.03 3.90 2.19
CA TYR A 126 3.57 2.81 1.39
C TYR A 126 3.15 2.97 -0.06
N ALA A 127 4.08 3.39 -0.92
CA ALA A 127 3.81 3.79 -2.29
C ALA A 127 4.71 3.04 -3.29
N LYS A 128 4.24 2.95 -4.53
CA LYS A 128 5.04 2.42 -5.64
C LYS A 128 6.05 3.47 -6.10
N MET A 129 7.29 3.06 -6.35
CA MET A 129 8.31 3.92 -6.95
C MET A 129 7.92 4.31 -8.38
N VAL A 130 8.33 5.51 -8.79
CA VAL A 130 8.03 6.03 -10.13
C VAL A 130 8.99 5.38 -11.12
N ASN A 131 8.46 4.66 -12.10
CA ASN A 131 9.24 3.92 -13.10
C ASN A 131 9.56 4.77 -14.35
N THR A 132 9.90 6.04 -14.17
CA THR A 132 10.30 6.93 -15.25
C THR A 132 11.76 7.33 -15.08
N LEU A 133 12.45 7.50 -16.21
CA LEU A 133 13.76 8.15 -16.20
C LEU A 133 13.54 9.63 -15.93
N PRO A 134 14.31 10.28 -15.03
CA PRO A 134 14.26 11.73 -14.91
C PRO A 134 14.77 12.33 -16.23
N LEU A 135 13.91 13.06 -16.95
CA LEU A 135 14.31 13.82 -18.13
C LEU A 135 15.16 15.01 -17.69
N LYS A 136 16.23 15.32 -18.44
CA LYS A 136 16.95 16.58 -18.25
C LYS A 136 16.13 17.73 -18.82
N VAL A 137 16.38 18.95 -18.33
CA VAL A 137 15.74 20.16 -18.84
C VAL A 137 16.01 20.33 -20.35
N GLU A 138 17.23 20.02 -20.78
CA GLU A 138 17.64 20.04 -22.20
C GLU A 138 16.82 19.07 -23.06
N ASP A 139 16.59 17.84 -22.57
CA ASP A 139 15.77 16.84 -23.26
C ASP A 139 14.32 17.32 -23.39
N MET A 140 13.80 17.99 -22.36
CA MET A 140 12.44 18.55 -22.36
C MET A 140 12.30 19.68 -23.39
N LEU A 141 13.29 20.58 -23.47
CA LEU A 141 13.30 21.68 -24.45
C LEU A 141 13.37 21.14 -25.88
N THR A 142 14.24 20.16 -26.12
CA THR A 142 14.39 19.52 -27.44
C THR A 142 13.09 18.86 -27.88
N ARG A 143 12.43 18.12 -26.97
CA ARG A 143 11.13 17.51 -27.23
C ARG A 143 10.04 18.54 -27.53
N LYS A 144 10.00 19.64 -26.77
CA LYS A 144 9.01 20.72 -26.97
C LYS A 144 9.23 21.46 -28.29
N ALA A 145 10.48 21.70 -28.67
CA ALA A 145 10.82 22.29 -29.97
C ALA A 145 10.39 21.37 -31.12
N TRP A 146 10.68 20.06 -31.02
CA TRP A 146 10.25 19.07 -31.99
C TRP A 146 8.73 18.98 -32.12
N GLU A 147 8.01 19.00 -30.98
CA GLU A 147 6.54 19.04 -30.95
C GLU A 147 6.01 20.27 -31.68
N GLY A 148 6.53 21.46 -31.38
CA GLY A 148 6.10 22.71 -32.02
C GLY A 148 6.29 22.69 -33.53
N VAL A 149 7.43 22.19 -34.00
CA VAL A 149 7.70 22.06 -35.45
C VAL A 149 6.78 21.02 -36.09
N THR A 150 6.60 19.87 -35.46
CA THR A 150 5.87 18.73 -36.03
C THR A 150 4.36 18.97 -36.08
N LEU A 151 3.77 19.60 -35.04
CA LEU A 151 2.34 19.89 -34.97
C LEU A 151 1.90 20.98 -35.97
N LEU A 152 2.78 21.92 -36.31
CA LEU A 152 2.47 23.04 -37.21
C LEU A 152 2.74 22.73 -38.69
N ARG A 153 3.12 21.49 -39.02
CA ARG A 153 3.32 21.05 -40.40
C ARG A 153 1.99 21.02 -41.16
N LYS A 154 1.88 21.83 -42.22
CA LYS A 154 0.70 21.86 -43.11
C LYS A 154 0.57 20.59 -43.97
N ASP A 155 1.69 19.93 -44.24
CA ASP A 155 1.84 18.67 -44.96
C ASP A 155 1.71 17.43 -44.06
N ALA A 156 1.29 17.60 -42.80
CA ALA A 156 1.29 16.54 -41.79
C ALA A 156 0.62 15.23 -42.30
N GLY A 157 -0.53 15.31 -42.98
CA GLY A 157 -1.22 14.11 -43.49
C GLY A 157 -0.35 13.24 -44.40
N ALA A 158 0.25 13.83 -45.45
CA ALA A 158 1.10 13.11 -46.40
C ALA A 158 2.41 12.63 -45.74
N VAL A 159 2.96 13.41 -44.82
CA VAL A 159 4.17 13.05 -44.08
C VAL A 159 3.91 11.84 -43.17
N TRP A 160 2.83 11.86 -42.39
CA TRP A 160 2.48 10.73 -41.50
C TRP A 160 2.19 9.45 -42.28
N GLU A 161 1.61 9.53 -43.48
CA GLU A 161 1.39 8.37 -44.35
C GLU A 161 2.69 7.73 -44.86
N SER A 162 3.76 8.52 -44.98
CA SER A 162 5.07 8.05 -45.44
C SER A 162 5.97 7.52 -44.32
N ILE A 163 5.67 7.84 -43.06
CA ILE A 163 6.51 7.47 -41.92
C ILE A 163 6.26 6.01 -41.51
N ILE A 164 7.35 5.29 -41.31
CA ILE A 164 7.36 3.95 -40.70
C ILE A 164 7.96 4.08 -39.31
N PHE A 165 7.21 3.66 -38.30
CA PHE A 165 7.69 3.54 -36.94
C PHE A 165 8.21 2.13 -36.68
N SER A 166 9.34 2.02 -36.01
CA SER A 166 9.90 0.74 -35.56
C SER A 166 10.45 0.87 -34.16
N ASP A 167 10.34 -0.19 -33.36
CA ASP A 167 10.93 -0.21 -32.02
C ASP A 167 11.40 -1.62 -31.63
N GLU A 168 12.35 -1.65 -30.70
CA GLU A 168 12.87 -2.85 -30.05
C GLU A 168 12.33 -2.97 -28.63
N LYS A 169 11.60 -4.06 -28.36
CA LYS A 169 11.08 -4.36 -27.03
C LYS A 169 11.75 -5.58 -26.42
N LYS A 170 12.48 -5.35 -25.34
CA LYS A 170 12.92 -6.41 -24.42
C LYS A 170 11.80 -6.84 -23.47
N TRP A 171 11.59 -8.15 -23.35
CA TRP A 171 10.75 -8.82 -22.37
C TRP A 171 11.62 -9.64 -21.43
N ASN A 172 11.66 -9.27 -20.14
CA ASN A 172 12.43 -10.02 -19.13
C ASN A 172 11.62 -11.23 -18.66
N LEU A 173 12.25 -12.41 -18.57
CA LEU A 173 11.64 -13.66 -18.11
C LEU A 173 11.75 -13.84 -16.59
N ASP A 174 12.58 -13.03 -15.93
CA ASP A 174 13.00 -13.20 -14.53
C ASP A 174 12.01 -12.63 -13.49
N GLY A 175 10.79 -12.31 -13.92
CA GLY A 175 9.74 -11.79 -13.07
C GLY A 175 9.67 -10.25 -12.99
N PRO A 176 8.73 -9.72 -12.20
CA PRO A 176 8.27 -8.35 -12.40
C PRO A 176 9.23 -7.31 -11.80
N GLY A 177 10.17 -6.84 -12.62
CA GLY A 177 11.19 -5.84 -12.28
C GLY A 177 10.69 -4.40 -12.07
N GLY A 178 9.41 -4.19 -11.78
CA GLY A 178 8.78 -2.86 -11.71
C GLY A 178 7.81 -2.63 -10.55
N PHE A 179 7.68 -3.58 -9.60
CA PHE A 179 6.82 -3.44 -8.41
C PHE A 179 7.62 -3.10 -7.14
N GLN A 180 8.63 -2.24 -7.27
CA GLN A 180 9.34 -1.74 -6.09
C GLN A 180 8.41 -0.78 -5.33
N HIS A 181 7.97 -1.22 -4.16
CA HIS A 181 7.20 -0.42 -3.22
C HIS A 181 8.07 -0.09 -2.02
N TYR A 182 7.88 1.11 -1.50
CA TYR A 182 8.68 1.63 -0.41
C TYR A 182 7.86 2.51 0.52
N TRP A 183 8.38 2.71 1.72
CA TRP A 183 7.84 3.71 2.63
C TRP A 183 8.32 5.09 2.17
N ARG A 184 7.38 5.87 1.61
CA ARG A 184 7.61 7.20 1.07
C ARG A 184 7.29 8.25 2.13
N ASP A 185 8.28 9.07 2.43
CA ASP A 185 8.07 10.35 3.12
C ASP A 185 7.46 11.34 2.13
N LEU A 186 6.24 11.82 2.42
CA LEU A 186 5.50 12.74 1.55
C LEU A 186 6.17 14.12 1.43
N ARG A 187 7.07 14.47 2.35
CA ARG A 187 7.79 15.75 2.35
C ARG A 187 8.96 15.76 1.35
N LYS A 188 9.31 14.59 0.80
CA LYS A 188 10.39 14.42 -0.17
C LYS A 188 9.83 14.12 -1.56
N PRO A 189 10.57 14.47 -2.62
CA PRO A 189 10.20 14.04 -3.96
C PRO A 189 10.10 12.50 -4.03
N PRO A 190 9.23 11.97 -4.90
CA PRO A 190 9.12 10.53 -5.09
C PRO A 190 10.45 9.93 -5.56
N SER A 191 10.71 8.71 -5.15
CA SER A 191 11.88 7.95 -5.60
C SER A 191 11.59 7.32 -6.96
N TYR A 192 12.62 7.31 -7.80
CA TYR A 192 12.55 6.77 -9.14
C TYR A 192 13.26 5.42 -9.21
N THR A 193 12.66 4.46 -9.89
CA THR A 193 13.29 3.19 -10.21
C THR A 193 13.64 3.17 -11.70
N LYS A 194 14.90 2.84 -12.00
CA LYS A 194 15.28 2.48 -13.38
C LYS A 194 14.88 1.04 -13.64
N ARG A 195 14.22 0.78 -14.75
CA ARG A 195 14.03 -0.60 -15.23
C ARG A 195 15.41 -1.19 -15.51
N ARG A 196 15.65 -2.44 -15.09
CA ARG A 196 16.86 -3.17 -15.47
C ARG A 196 16.88 -3.35 -16.99
N GLN A 197 17.93 -2.84 -17.63
CA GLN A 197 18.14 -2.98 -19.08
C GLN A 197 18.83 -4.29 -19.44
N ALA A 198 19.71 -4.81 -18.57
CA ALA A 198 20.54 -5.99 -18.82
C ALA A 198 20.53 -7.00 -17.65
N GLY A 199 20.89 -8.25 -17.96
CA GLY A 199 20.92 -9.39 -17.03
C GLY A 199 19.66 -10.24 -17.06
N GLY A 200 19.82 -11.53 -16.72
CA GLY A 200 18.76 -12.55 -16.69
C GLY A 200 18.32 -13.05 -18.07
N GLY A 201 17.33 -13.94 -18.08
CA GLY A 201 16.71 -14.46 -19.30
C GLY A 201 15.77 -13.41 -19.91
N SER A 202 15.86 -13.19 -21.22
CA SER A 202 15.02 -12.21 -21.89
C SER A 202 14.75 -12.57 -23.33
N VAL A 203 13.57 -12.17 -23.81
CA VAL A 203 13.18 -12.27 -25.21
C VAL A 203 13.19 -10.85 -25.80
N MET A 204 13.97 -10.65 -26.84
CA MET A 204 13.98 -9.41 -27.62
C MET A 204 13.01 -9.55 -28.77
N VAL A 205 12.14 -8.55 -28.93
CA VAL A 205 11.14 -8.52 -29.98
C VAL A 205 11.29 -7.22 -30.75
N TRP A 206 11.19 -7.31 -32.07
CA TRP A 206 11.11 -6.16 -32.96
C TRP A 206 9.77 -6.13 -33.70
N ALA A 207 9.24 -4.92 -33.92
CA ALA A 207 8.10 -4.70 -34.79
C ALA A 207 8.14 -3.30 -35.41
N ALA A 208 7.47 -3.14 -36.54
CA ALA A 208 7.23 -1.86 -37.18
C ALA A 208 5.76 -1.70 -37.59
N PHE A 209 5.34 -0.46 -37.76
CA PHE A 209 4.03 -0.10 -38.30
C PHE A 209 4.09 1.24 -39.03
N SER A 210 3.17 1.42 -39.97
CA SER A 210 2.94 2.66 -40.71
C SER A 210 1.44 2.87 -40.89
N ALA A 211 1.05 3.96 -41.54
CA ALA A 211 -0.34 4.18 -41.94
C ALA A 211 -0.89 3.05 -42.86
N ARG A 212 -0.01 2.31 -43.55
CA ARG A 212 -0.38 1.23 -44.48
C ARG A 212 -0.55 -0.13 -43.82
N GLY A 213 -0.04 -0.32 -42.61
CA GLY A 213 -0.12 -1.60 -41.91
C GLY A 213 1.00 -1.83 -40.91
N LYS A 214 1.07 -3.06 -40.41
CA LYS A 214 2.04 -3.51 -39.40
C LYS A 214 2.89 -4.64 -39.94
N SER A 215 4.14 -4.71 -39.49
CA SER A 215 5.02 -5.82 -39.81
C SER A 215 4.64 -7.07 -39.02
N PRO A 216 5.10 -8.25 -39.47
CA PRO A 216 5.25 -9.39 -38.58
C PRO A 216 6.11 -9.02 -37.37
N LEU A 217 5.77 -9.59 -36.22
CA LEU A 217 6.54 -9.44 -35.00
C LEU A 217 7.71 -10.43 -35.05
N VAL A 218 8.94 -9.93 -34.95
CA VAL A 218 10.15 -10.73 -35.10
C VAL A 218 10.79 -10.92 -33.74
N VAL A 219 10.93 -12.17 -33.33
CA VAL A 219 11.69 -12.54 -32.12
C VAL A 219 13.16 -12.65 -32.51
N LEU A 220 14.02 -11.85 -31.87
CA LEU A 220 15.46 -11.88 -32.11
C LEU A 220 16.10 -12.99 -31.25
N THR A 221 16.64 -14.00 -31.91
CA THR A 221 17.29 -15.15 -31.27
C THR A 221 18.81 -14.96 -31.24
N GLY A 222 19.41 -15.07 -30.04
CA GLY A 222 20.84 -14.84 -29.82
C GLY A 222 21.13 -13.40 -29.39
N GLY A 223 22.13 -13.18 -28.53
CA GLY A 223 22.45 -11.89 -27.90
C GLY A 223 22.90 -10.76 -28.83
N ARG A 224 22.56 -10.80 -30.12
CA ARG A 224 22.79 -9.72 -31.08
C ARG A 224 21.73 -8.65 -30.88
N THR A 225 22.17 -7.53 -30.33
CA THR A 225 21.42 -6.28 -30.12
C THR A 225 21.23 -5.47 -31.40
N GLN A 226 21.59 -6.01 -32.56
CA GLN A 226 21.54 -5.29 -33.84
C GLN A 226 20.88 -6.20 -34.87
N MET A 227 19.76 -5.74 -35.42
CA MET A 227 19.20 -6.35 -36.62
C MET A 227 20.18 -6.17 -37.77
N THR A 228 20.42 -7.24 -38.51
CA THR A 228 21.14 -7.13 -39.77
C THR A 228 20.30 -6.32 -40.75
N THR A 229 20.96 -5.51 -41.58
CA THR A 229 20.32 -4.70 -42.64
C THR A 229 19.39 -5.52 -43.52
N SER A 230 19.69 -6.81 -43.72
CA SER A 230 18.84 -7.76 -44.46
C SER A 230 17.47 -8.04 -43.81
N ILE A 231 17.42 -8.17 -42.48
CA ILE A 231 16.18 -8.41 -41.74
C ILE A 231 15.35 -7.12 -41.76
N LEU A 232 15.99 -5.97 -41.54
CA LEU A 232 15.36 -4.65 -41.60
C LEU A 232 14.72 -4.38 -42.96
N CYS A 233 15.44 -4.67 -44.05
CA CYS A 233 14.96 -4.43 -45.42
C CYS A 233 13.78 -5.32 -45.80
N SER A 234 13.82 -6.61 -45.42
CA SER A 234 12.72 -7.56 -45.61
C SER A 234 11.45 -7.10 -44.87
N ILE A 235 11.61 -6.59 -43.65
CA ILE A 235 10.46 -6.17 -42.86
C ILE A 235 9.89 -4.82 -43.33
N ILE A 236 10.73 -3.85 -43.70
CA ILE A 236 10.26 -2.58 -44.28
C ILE A 236 9.50 -2.83 -45.60
N SER A 237 9.98 -3.77 -46.42
CA SER A 237 9.29 -4.21 -47.65
C SER A 237 7.89 -4.76 -47.33
N SER A 238 7.74 -5.53 -46.24
CA SER A 238 6.45 -6.08 -45.82
C SER A 238 5.42 -5.03 -45.35
N VAL A 239 5.88 -3.89 -44.80
CA VAL A 239 5.01 -2.81 -44.27
C VAL A 239 4.60 -1.81 -45.35
N THR A 240 5.46 -1.60 -46.34
CA THR A 240 5.23 -0.64 -47.42
C THR A 240 4.41 -1.21 -48.59
N GLY A 241 4.27 -2.55 -48.64
CA GLY A 241 3.71 -3.26 -49.79
C GLY A 241 4.63 -3.22 -51.02
N LEU A 242 5.83 -2.66 -50.87
CA LEU A 242 6.84 -2.67 -51.91
C LEU A 242 7.55 -4.02 -51.83
N HIS A 243 7.12 -4.94 -52.70
CA HIS A 243 8.01 -6.00 -53.15
C HIS A 243 9.28 -5.30 -53.66
N THR A 244 10.38 -5.38 -52.92
CA THR A 244 11.68 -4.96 -53.43
C THR A 244 12.01 -5.89 -54.57
N SER A 245 11.64 -5.46 -55.79
CA SER A 245 12.21 -5.98 -57.03
C SER A 245 13.72 -5.92 -56.85
N GLY A 246 14.34 -7.09 -56.84
CA GLY A 246 15.78 -7.22 -56.62
C GLY A 246 16.57 -6.31 -57.55
N TYR A 247 17.57 -5.65 -56.99
CA TYR A 247 18.69 -5.19 -57.77
C TYR A 247 19.50 -6.42 -58.20
N THR A 248 19.39 -6.81 -59.47
CA THR A 248 20.48 -7.44 -60.22
C THR A 248 21.26 -6.34 -60.91
#